data_AF-A0A9K3PGJ4-F1
#
_entry.id   AF-A0A9K3PGJ4-F1
#
_cell.length_a   1.000
_cell.length_b   1.000
_cell.length_c   1.000
_cell.angle_alpha   90.00
_cell.angle_beta   90.00
_cell.angle_gamma   90.00
#
_symmetry.space_group_name_H-M   'P 1'
#
loop_
_entity.id
_entity.type
_entity.pdbx_description
1 polymer ?
#
loop_
_entity_poly.entity_id
_entity_poly.type
_entity_poly.pdbx_seq_one_letter_code
_entity_poly.pdbx_strand_id
1 'polypeptide(L)'
;MTITTPASGPLSPHIDCNDKPKQKRRLLLEGFFKPTPTLNHDKFCGNRTSSFTPQPVNRHSCDTEPMLQAQVAPRRRRKCSRSVSFSPTRVEIESLHYKDYTAEEFHATWYTNREWDAMKQERRALIKRMDNINKINWEHLERSDVCVRGLESKTDIARIHRYAGLAAVVAAVLDAQKLQMRRGDSDAQAIADVCEMHTRQSTVQARHQGLKDAIMAGRRC
;
A
#
# COMPACT_ATOMS: atom_id res chain seq x y z
N MET A 1 64.68 33.57 -12.38
CA MET A 1 63.28 33.55 -11.93
C MET A 1 63.17 32.52 -10.82
N THR A 2 63.21 32.97 -9.57
CA THR A 2 63.16 32.11 -8.38
C THR A 2 61.70 31.90 -8.00
N ILE A 3 61.26 30.63 -8.04
CA ILE A 3 59.91 30.22 -7.66
C ILE A 3 59.92 29.97 -6.15
N THR A 4 59.29 30.87 -5.40
CA THR A 4 59.12 30.78 -3.95
C THR A 4 57.88 29.93 -3.65
N THR A 5 58.10 28.74 -3.10
CA THR A 5 57.04 27.83 -2.65
C THR A 5 56.43 28.35 -1.34
N PRO A 6 55.09 28.48 -1.22
CA PRO A 6 54.46 28.93 0.02
C PRO A 6 54.49 27.86 1.10
N ALA A 7 54.81 28.29 2.32
CA ALA A 7 54.88 27.47 3.52
C ALA A 7 53.52 26.87 3.89
N SER A 8 53.51 25.57 4.13
CA SER A 8 52.41 24.79 4.68
C SER A 8 52.10 25.24 6.11
N GLY A 9 50.94 25.85 6.31
CA GLY A 9 50.42 26.20 7.63
C GLY A 9 49.94 24.97 8.43
N PRO A 10 49.86 25.08 9.77
CA PRO A 10 49.50 23.97 10.65
C PRO A 10 48.04 23.53 10.44
N LEU A 11 47.86 22.22 10.27
CA LEU A 11 46.57 21.56 10.17
C LEU A 11 45.74 21.83 11.43
N SER A 12 44.53 22.36 11.23
CA SER A 12 43.55 22.54 12.30
C SER A 12 43.12 21.19 12.87
N PRO A 13 42.86 21.10 14.19
CA PRO A 13 42.42 19.85 14.82
C PRO A 13 41.06 19.43 14.28
N HIS A 14 41.02 18.19 13.76
CA HIS A 14 39.82 17.49 13.31
C HIS A 14 38.87 17.30 14.52
N ILE A 15 37.77 18.05 14.55
CA ILE A 15 36.73 17.88 15.57
C ILE A 15 35.88 16.67 15.17
N ASP A 16 36.10 15.54 15.85
CA ASP A 16 35.25 14.35 15.76
C ASP A 16 33.85 14.64 16.33
N CYS A 17 32.96 15.12 15.46
CA CYS A 17 31.54 15.23 15.74
C CYS A 17 30.84 13.87 15.54
N ASN A 18 31.07 12.86 16.40
CA ASN A 18 30.30 11.62 16.26
C ASN A 18 30.03 10.79 17.52
N ASP A 19 29.83 11.43 18.67
CA ASP A 19 29.19 10.78 19.82
C ASP A 19 27.87 11.48 20.18
N LYS A 20 26.84 11.23 19.35
CA LYS A 20 25.47 11.41 19.82
C LYS A 20 25.02 10.10 20.45
N PRO A 21 24.66 10.08 21.74
CA PRO A 21 24.11 8.88 22.35
C PRO A 21 22.85 8.49 21.57
N LYS A 22 22.88 7.28 20.98
CA LYS A 22 21.71 6.64 20.41
C LYS A 22 20.73 6.39 21.56
N GLN A 23 19.95 7.42 21.91
CA GLN A 23 18.73 7.22 22.67
C GLN A 23 17.90 6.24 21.85
N LYS A 24 17.91 4.98 22.29
CA LYS A 24 16.99 3.95 21.81
C LYS A 24 15.61 4.57 21.92
N ARG A 25 15.07 5.00 20.77
CA ARG A 25 13.63 5.16 20.57
C ARG A 25 13.03 3.76 20.73
N ARG A 26 12.93 3.32 21.98
CA ARG A 26 11.92 2.36 22.44
C ARG A 26 10.62 3.14 22.30
N LEU A 27 10.16 3.29 21.06
CA LEU A 27 8.81 3.72 20.76
C LEU A 27 7.94 2.71 21.51
N LEU A 28 7.31 3.20 22.56
CA LEU A 28 6.20 2.59 23.25
C LEU A 28 5.11 2.29 22.23
N LEU A 29 5.24 1.15 21.54
CA LEU A 29 4.14 0.51 20.83
C LEU A 29 3.10 -0.05 21.81
N GLU A 30 3.40 -0.05 23.11
CA GLU A 30 2.47 -0.46 24.18
C GLU A 30 1.39 0.59 24.50
N GLY A 31 1.42 1.77 23.88
CA GLY A 31 0.41 2.82 24.09
C GLY A 31 -0.61 3.00 22.96
N PHE A 32 -0.41 2.40 21.79
CA PHE A 32 -1.25 2.66 20.60
C PHE A 32 -2.28 1.57 20.29
N PHE A 33 -2.16 0.41 20.92
CA PHE A 33 -3.28 -0.51 21.09
C PHE A 33 -3.98 -0.18 22.41
N LYS A 34 -4.68 0.97 22.48
CA LYS A 34 -5.89 0.95 23.29
C LYS A 34 -6.78 -0.07 22.58
N PRO A 35 -7.17 -1.19 23.21
CA PRO A 35 -8.21 -2.02 22.62
C PRO A 35 -9.34 -1.06 22.26
N THR A 36 -9.78 -1.10 21.01
CA THR A 36 -11.04 -0.46 20.61
C THR A 36 -12.03 -0.75 21.73
N PRO A 37 -12.72 0.26 22.31
CA PRO A 37 -13.72 0.00 23.33
C PRO A 37 -14.60 -1.11 22.75
N THR A 38 -14.62 -2.25 23.44
CA THR A 38 -15.52 -3.34 23.14
C THR A 38 -16.87 -2.68 22.90
N LEU A 39 -17.35 -2.79 21.66
CA LEU A 39 -18.64 -2.25 21.28
C LEU A 39 -19.62 -2.94 22.24
N ASN A 40 -20.04 -2.22 23.27
CA ASN A 40 -20.99 -2.71 24.25
C ASN A 40 -22.22 -3.10 23.46
N HIS A 41 -22.41 -4.40 23.29
CA HIS A 41 -23.57 -4.97 22.62
C HIS A 41 -24.82 -4.87 23.50
N ASP A 42 -24.70 -4.29 24.69
CA ASP A 42 -25.79 -4.04 25.61
C ASP A 42 -26.21 -2.57 25.54
N LYS A 43 -27.51 -2.37 25.26
CA LYS A 43 -28.28 -1.11 25.21
C LYS A 43 -28.48 -0.50 23.81
N PHE A 44 -29.11 -1.27 22.94
CA PHE A 44 -30.10 -0.69 22.00
C PHE A 44 -31.41 -1.49 22.03
N CYS A 45 -31.94 -1.73 23.23
CA CYS A 45 -33.35 -2.09 23.43
C CYS A 45 -34.15 -0.79 23.55
N GLY A 46 -34.25 -0.05 22.44
CA GLY A 46 -35.13 1.10 22.31
C GLY A 46 -36.32 0.71 21.45
N ASN A 47 -37.45 0.44 22.10
CA ASN A 47 -38.74 0.21 21.47
C ASN A 47 -39.06 1.30 20.44
N ARG A 48 -38.91 1.00 19.16
CA ARG A 48 -39.59 1.72 18.07
C ARG A 48 -40.53 0.75 17.39
N THR A 49 -41.73 0.67 17.94
CA THR A 49 -42.93 0.24 17.22
C THR A 49 -43.14 1.18 16.03
N SER A 50 -42.45 0.92 14.91
CA SER A 50 -42.90 1.42 13.61
C SER A 50 -43.82 0.36 13.03
N SER A 51 -45.11 0.57 13.18
CA SER A 51 -46.15 -0.08 12.39
C SER A 51 -45.85 0.15 10.91
N PHE A 52 -45.21 -0.83 10.27
CA PHE A 52 -44.99 -0.84 8.84
C PHE A 52 -46.30 -1.32 8.20
N THR A 53 -47.14 -0.38 7.77
CA THR A 53 -48.27 -0.68 6.90
C THR A 53 -47.73 -1.02 5.51
N PRO A 54 -47.88 -2.26 5.02
CA PRO A 54 -47.48 -2.58 3.65
C PRO A 54 -48.39 -1.83 2.69
N GLN A 55 -47.81 -0.93 1.90
CA GLN A 55 -48.54 -0.33 0.79
C GLN A 55 -48.75 -1.38 -0.32
N PRO A 56 -49.95 -1.47 -0.90
CA PRO A 56 -50.22 -2.33 -2.04
C PRO A 56 -49.46 -1.80 -3.26
N VAL A 57 -48.49 -2.58 -3.73
CA VAL A 57 -47.84 -2.35 -5.03
C VAL A 57 -48.85 -2.62 -6.14
N ASN A 58 -49.34 -1.52 -6.72
CA ASN A 58 -50.23 -1.49 -7.86
C ASN A 58 -49.51 -2.12 -9.07
N ARG A 59 -49.83 -3.38 -9.36
CA ARG A 59 -49.38 -4.11 -10.55
C ARG A 59 -50.11 -3.55 -11.76
N HIS A 60 -49.60 -2.47 -12.34
CA HIS A 60 -49.97 -2.11 -13.69
C HIS A 60 -49.37 -3.13 -14.65
N SER A 61 -50.25 -4.02 -15.09
CA SER A 61 -50.18 -4.81 -16.31
C SER A 61 -49.89 -3.89 -17.49
N CYS A 62 -48.69 -3.98 -18.05
CA CYS A 62 -48.37 -3.49 -19.38
C CYS A 62 -47.91 -4.67 -20.22
N ASP A 63 -48.88 -5.17 -20.98
CA ASP A 63 -48.80 -5.56 -22.37
C ASP A 63 -47.53 -6.25 -22.88
N THR A 64 -47.76 -7.52 -23.14
CA THR A 64 -47.04 -8.47 -23.97
C THR A 64 -46.65 -7.91 -25.34
N GLU A 65 -45.38 -7.52 -25.50
CA GLU A 65 -44.71 -7.39 -26.79
C GLU A 65 -43.77 -8.59 -26.99
N PRO A 66 -44.01 -9.50 -27.95
CA PRO A 66 -43.11 -10.60 -28.23
C PRO A 66 -41.90 -10.10 -29.04
N MET A 67 -40.97 -9.43 -28.37
CA MET A 67 -39.64 -9.20 -28.93
C MET A 67 -38.92 -10.55 -29.04
N LEU A 68 -38.84 -11.07 -30.27
CA LEU A 68 -37.89 -12.10 -30.68
C LEU A 68 -36.45 -11.55 -30.54
N GLN A 69 -35.96 -11.46 -29.31
CA GLN A 69 -34.55 -11.25 -29.02
C GLN A 69 -33.84 -12.58 -29.27
N ALA A 70 -33.23 -12.69 -30.46
CA ALA A 70 -32.24 -13.71 -30.74
C ALA A 70 -31.17 -13.67 -29.65
N GLN A 71 -31.21 -14.64 -28.74
CA GLN A 71 -30.22 -14.82 -27.69
C GLN A 71 -28.91 -15.26 -28.35
N VAL A 72 -28.12 -14.29 -28.79
CA VAL A 72 -26.73 -14.52 -29.17
C VAL A 72 -26.01 -14.86 -27.87
N ALA A 73 -25.89 -16.15 -27.58
CA ALA A 73 -25.18 -16.65 -26.42
C ALA A 73 -23.82 -15.95 -26.32
N PRO A 74 -23.47 -15.33 -25.18
CA PRO A 74 -22.25 -14.58 -25.05
C PRO A 74 -21.08 -15.52 -25.36
N ARG A 75 -20.41 -15.28 -26.49
CA ARG A 75 -19.19 -16.00 -26.87
C ARG A 75 -18.18 -15.75 -25.76
N ARG A 76 -18.07 -16.70 -24.82
CA ARG A 76 -17.02 -16.74 -23.80
C ARG A 76 -15.69 -16.77 -24.54
N ARG A 77 -15.08 -15.60 -24.73
CA ARG A 77 -13.72 -15.50 -25.25
C ARG A 77 -12.86 -16.37 -24.33
N ARG A 78 -12.35 -17.48 -24.86
CA ARG A 78 -11.42 -18.35 -24.14
C ARG A 78 -10.28 -17.44 -23.66
N LYS A 79 -10.10 -17.35 -22.35
CA LYS A 79 -8.98 -16.61 -21.78
C LYS A 79 -7.72 -17.29 -22.29
N CYS A 80 -6.98 -16.66 -23.20
CA CYS A 80 -5.62 -17.10 -23.51
C CYS A 80 -4.84 -17.02 -22.20
N SER A 81 -4.52 -18.17 -21.61
CA SER A 81 -3.64 -18.23 -20.46
C SER A 81 -2.27 -17.76 -20.92
N ARG A 82 -1.72 -16.76 -20.22
CA ARG A 82 -0.29 -16.45 -20.35
C ARG A 82 0.44 -17.68 -19.80
N SER A 83 1.14 -18.40 -20.65
CA SER A 83 1.98 -19.54 -20.25
C SER A 83 3.40 -19.04 -20.07
N VAL A 84 3.97 -19.25 -18.88
CA VAL A 84 5.39 -19.00 -18.64
C VAL A 84 6.12 -20.25 -19.09
N SER A 85 7.01 -20.13 -20.07
CA SER A 85 7.94 -21.19 -20.45
C SER A 85 9.35 -20.76 -20.07
N PHE A 86 10.15 -21.72 -19.62
CA PHE A 86 11.56 -21.51 -19.35
C PHE A 86 12.35 -21.96 -20.58
N SER A 87 13.33 -21.16 -20.98
CA SER A 87 14.30 -21.59 -21.99
C SER A 87 15.07 -22.80 -21.46
N PRO A 88 15.28 -23.86 -22.26
CA PRO A 88 16.13 -24.99 -21.87
C PRO A 88 17.61 -24.58 -21.73
N THR A 89 17.98 -23.42 -22.28
CA THR A 89 19.32 -22.84 -22.17
C THR A 89 19.34 -21.83 -21.03
N ARG A 90 20.17 -22.08 -20.01
CA ARG A 90 20.45 -21.12 -18.94
C ARG A 90 21.35 -20.01 -19.52
N VAL A 91 20.84 -18.79 -19.59
CA VAL A 91 21.65 -17.61 -19.86
C VAL A 91 22.08 -17.05 -18.51
N GLU A 92 23.36 -17.15 -18.20
CA GLU A 92 23.95 -16.51 -17.04
C GLU A 92 24.41 -15.12 -17.47
N ILE A 93 23.80 -14.09 -16.89
CA ILE A 93 24.23 -12.70 -17.08
C ILE A 93 24.94 -12.30 -15.80
N GLU A 94 26.26 -12.17 -15.88
CA GLU A 94 27.02 -11.61 -14.77
C GLU A 94 26.61 -10.15 -14.58
N SER A 95 26.16 -9.84 -13.36
CA SER A 95 25.79 -8.48 -12.97
C SER A 95 26.85 -7.97 -12.01
N LEU A 96 27.48 -6.84 -12.36
CA LEU A 96 28.46 -6.16 -11.50
C LEU A 96 27.83 -5.77 -10.17
N HIS A 97 28.47 -6.15 -9.07
CA HIS A 97 28.05 -5.72 -7.74
C HIS A 97 28.64 -4.33 -7.46
N TYR A 98 27.93 -3.46 -6.73
CA TYR A 98 28.38 -2.07 -6.48
C TYR A 98 29.72 -1.99 -5.71
N LYS A 99 30.14 -3.07 -5.05
CA LYS A 99 31.43 -3.17 -4.36
C LYS A 99 32.60 -3.41 -5.32
N ASP A 100 32.31 -3.86 -6.53
CA ASP A 100 33.30 -4.12 -7.56
C ASP A 100 33.55 -2.87 -8.42
N TYR A 101 32.83 -1.77 -8.14
CA TYR A 101 32.98 -0.51 -8.85
C TYR A 101 34.31 0.13 -8.48
N THR A 102 35.05 0.59 -9.49
CA THR A 102 36.20 1.46 -9.29
C THR A 102 35.77 2.79 -8.67
N ALA A 103 36.71 3.53 -8.08
CA ALA A 103 36.40 4.84 -7.52
C ALA A 103 35.86 5.81 -8.59
N GLU A 104 36.39 5.74 -9.82
CA GLU A 104 35.94 6.56 -10.96
C GLU A 104 34.49 6.25 -11.34
N GLU A 105 34.13 4.96 -11.45
CA GLU A 105 32.76 4.53 -11.71
C GLU A 105 31.81 4.92 -10.56
N PHE A 106 32.28 4.80 -9.31
CA PHE A 106 31.51 5.22 -8.15
C PHE A 106 31.24 6.73 -8.17
N HIS A 107 32.23 7.54 -8.55
CA HIS A 107 32.07 8.99 -8.73
C HIS A 107 31.23 9.35 -9.97
N ALA A 108 31.25 8.51 -11.00
CA ALA A 108 30.40 8.62 -12.18
C ALA A 108 28.98 8.07 -11.98
N THR A 109 28.65 7.58 -10.78
CA THR A 109 27.26 7.22 -10.45
C THR A 109 26.36 8.45 -10.58
N TRP A 110 25.09 8.19 -10.90
CA TRP A 110 24.15 9.25 -11.29
C TRP A 110 23.86 10.27 -10.19
N TYR A 111 24.11 9.93 -8.92
CA TYR A 111 23.80 10.79 -7.79
C TYR A 111 24.91 10.75 -6.75
N THR A 112 25.40 11.93 -6.38
CA THR A 112 26.28 12.10 -5.23
C THR A 112 25.53 11.80 -3.92
N ASN A 113 26.28 11.47 -2.86
CA ASN A 113 25.69 11.28 -1.52
C ASN A 113 24.86 12.49 -1.05
N ARG A 114 25.30 13.71 -1.43
CA ARG A 114 24.59 14.95 -1.11
C ARG A 114 23.23 15.04 -1.81
N GLU A 115 23.18 14.73 -3.10
CA GLU A 115 21.92 14.70 -3.86
C GLU A 115 21.00 13.60 -3.34
N TRP A 116 21.55 12.44 -3.02
CA TRP A 116 20.80 11.34 -2.43
C TRP A 116 20.14 11.74 -1.10
N ASP A 117 20.87 12.43 -0.23
CA ASP A 117 20.32 12.91 1.02
C ASP A 117 19.29 14.04 0.83
N ALA A 118 19.48 14.92 -0.16
CA ALA A 118 18.48 15.91 -0.54
C ALA A 118 17.18 15.23 -0.99
N MET A 119 17.25 14.24 -1.88
CA MET A 119 16.08 13.45 -2.32
C MET A 119 15.38 12.75 -1.14
N LYS A 120 16.13 12.22 -0.17
CA LYS A 120 15.52 11.64 1.04
C LYS A 120 14.79 12.69 1.88
N GLN A 121 15.35 13.89 2.01
CA GLN A 121 14.74 14.98 2.77
C GLN A 121 13.47 15.46 2.09
N GLU A 122 13.49 15.67 0.78
CA GLU A 122 12.32 16.02 -0.03
C GLU A 122 11.21 14.97 0.09
N ARG A 123 11.56 13.69 -0.06
CA ARG A 123 10.62 12.58 0.13
C ARG A 123 9.98 12.60 1.52
N ARG A 124 10.76 12.82 2.59
CA ARG A 124 10.24 12.90 3.96
C ARG A 124 9.34 14.12 4.16
N ALA A 125 9.72 15.27 3.60
CA ALA A 125 8.91 16.48 3.65
C ALA A 125 7.58 16.29 2.92
N LEU A 126 7.59 15.59 1.79
CA LEU A 126 6.38 15.24 1.03
C LEU A 126 5.47 14.28 1.81
N ILE A 127 6.01 13.21 2.41
CA ILE A 127 5.21 12.31 3.27
C ILE A 127 4.59 13.10 4.43
N LYS A 128 5.39 13.95 5.10
CA LYS A 128 4.87 14.80 6.18
C LYS A 128 3.78 15.75 5.68
N ARG A 129 3.91 16.29 4.46
CA ARG A 129 2.86 17.09 3.83
C ARG A 129 1.61 16.24 3.63
N MET A 130 1.72 15.02 3.09
CA MET A 130 0.62 14.06 2.90
C MET A 130 -0.09 13.70 4.20
N ASP A 131 0.63 13.46 5.29
CA ASP A 131 0.03 13.18 6.60
C ASP A 131 -0.77 14.37 7.15
N ASN A 132 -0.40 15.60 6.78
CA ASN A 132 -1.14 16.80 7.15
C ASN A 132 -2.36 17.08 6.26
N ILE A 133 -2.59 16.31 5.18
CA ILE A 133 -3.65 16.57 4.17
C ILE A 133 -5.07 16.32 4.69
N ASN A 134 -5.26 15.73 5.87
CA ASN A 134 -6.56 15.86 6.55
C ASN A 134 -6.96 17.33 6.81
N LYS A 135 -6.05 18.30 6.58
CA LYS A 135 -6.29 19.75 6.62
C LYS A 135 -6.16 20.47 5.27
N ILE A 136 -5.71 19.80 4.20
CA ILE A 136 -5.40 20.41 2.89
C ILE A 136 -6.14 19.63 1.81
N ASN A 137 -6.68 20.28 0.78
CA ASN A 137 -7.40 19.59 -0.29
C ASN A 137 -6.44 18.71 -1.13
N TRP A 138 -6.74 17.42 -1.29
CA TRP A 138 -5.95 16.47 -2.11
C TRP A 138 -5.78 16.95 -3.56
N GLU A 139 -6.74 17.72 -4.08
CA GLU A 139 -6.67 18.33 -5.41
C GLU A 139 -5.46 19.25 -5.59
N HIS A 140 -5.02 19.94 -4.53
CA HIS A 140 -3.82 20.78 -4.61
C HIS A 140 -2.54 19.97 -4.77
N LEU A 141 -2.51 18.75 -4.21
CA LEU A 141 -1.35 17.87 -4.35
C LEU A 141 -1.34 17.20 -5.74
N GLU A 142 -2.50 16.83 -6.27
CA GLU A 142 -2.61 16.30 -7.64
C GLU A 142 -2.25 17.32 -8.73
N ARG A 143 -2.49 18.61 -8.49
CA ARG A 143 -2.07 19.69 -9.40
C ARG A 143 -0.59 20.03 -9.29
N SER A 144 0.10 19.61 -8.23
CA SER A 144 1.53 19.81 -8.13
C SER A 144 2.26 18.80 -9.00
N ASP A 145 3.38 19.19 -9.63
CA ASP A 145 4.25 18.29 -10.43
C ASP A 145 4.98 17.23 -9.58
N VAL A 146 4.42 16.89 -8.42
CA VAL A 146 5.01 16.01 -7.43
C VAL A 146 4.42 14.61 -7.58
N CYS A 147 5.27 13.62 -7.80
CA CYS A 147 4.85 12.22 -7.83
C CYS A 147 4.55 11.71 -6.42
N VAL A 148 3.27 11.51 -6.13
CA VAL A 148 2.80 10.94 -4.85
C VAL A 148 2.71 9.41 -4.88
N ARG A 149 2.81 8.82 -6.08
CA ARG A 149 2.67 7.39 -6.30
C ARG A 149 3.78 6.63 -5.59
N GLY A 150 3.41 5.57 -4.87
CA GLY A 150 4.31 4.76 -4.06
C GLY A 150 4.59 5.33 -2.66
N LEU A 151 4.23 6.59 -2.40
CA LEU A 151 4.37 7.22 -1.08
C LEU A 151 3.09 7.09 -0.24
N GLU A 152 1.97 6.71 -0.83
CA GLU A 152 0.68 6.57 -0.13
C GLU A 152 0.82 5.58 1.04
N SER A 153 1.53 4.47 0.81
CA SER A 153 1.80 3.44 1.83
C SER A 153 2.78 3.85 2.94
N LYS A 154 3.46 5.00 2.77
CA LYS A 154 4.45 5.52 3.72
C LYS A 154 3.85 6.54 4.69
N THR A 155 2.64 7.02 4.42
CA THR A 155 1.87 7.86 5.34
C THR A 155 1.57 7.11 6.64
N ASP A 156 1.46 7.86 7.73
CA ASP A 156 1.10 7.30 9.04
C ASP A 156 -0.30 6.68 9.01
N ILE A 157 -1.24 7.31 8.30
CA ILE A 157 -2.62 6.83 8.13
C ILE A 157 -2.64 5.49 7.38
N ALA A 158 -1.97 5.41 6.23
CA ALA A 158 -1.92 4.13 5.49
C ALA A 158 -1.22 3.04 6.29
N ARG A 159 -0.18 3.41 7.06
CA ARG A 159 0.49 2.48 7.96
C ARG A 159 -0.48 1.95 9.02
N ILE A 160 -1.26 2.81 9.66
CA ILE A 160 -2.30 2.43 10.64
C ILE A 160 -3.33 1.50 9.99
N HIS A 161 -3.89 1.86 8.84
CA HIS A 161 -4.88 1.02 8.14
C HIS A 161 -4.31 -0.34 7.76
N ARG A 162 -3.06 -0.40 7.29
CA ARG A 162 -2.40 -1.67 6.96
C ARG A 162 -2.24 -2.55 8.18
N TYR A 163 -1.77 -2.00 9.30
CA TYR A 163 -1.62 -2.78 10.54
C TYR A 163 -2.97 -3.22 11.11
N ALA A 164 -3.98 -2.36 11.10
CA ALA A 164 -5.33 -2.70 11.54
C ALA A 164 -5.94 -3.82 10.68
N GLY A 165 -5.80 -3.72 9.35
CA GLY A 165 -6.26 -4.75 8.43
C GLY A 165 -5.55 -6.09 8.65
N LEU A 166 -4.22 -6.07 8.84
CA LEU A 166 -3.45 -7.27 9.15
C LEU A 166 -3.88 -7.89 10.49
N ALA A 167 -4.04 -7.06 11.53
CA ALA A 167 -4.49 -7.52 12.83
C ALA A 167 -5.88 -8.16 12.76
N ALA A 168 -6.80 -7.59 11.98
CA ALA A 168 -8.14 -8.15 11.76
C ALA A 168 -8.08 -9.52 11.07
N VAL A 169 -7.27 -9.67 10.02
CA VAL A 169 -7.07 -10.97 9.34
C VAL A 169 -6.50 -12.01 10.30
N VAL A 170 -5.46 -11.65 11.06
CA VAL A 170 -4.83 -12.55 12.03
C VAL A 170 -5.82 -12.98 13.11
N ALA A 171 -6.58 -12.04 13.67
CA ALA A 171 -7.61 -12.34 14.67
C ALA A 171 -8.66 -13.32 14.12
N ALA A 172 -9.17 -13.06 12.90
CA ALA A 172 -10.17 -13.90 12.26
C ALA A 172 -9.65 -15.33 11.98
N VAL A 173 -8.39 -15.46 11.55
CA VAL A 173 -7.75 -16.77 11.35
C VAL A 173 -7.62 -17.52 12.67
N LEU A 174 -7.16 -16.85 13.73
CA LEU A 174 -7.03 -17.48 15.05
C LEU A 174 -8.39 -17.94 15.60
N ASP A 175 -9.45 -17.16 15.39
CA ASP A 175 -10.79 -17.54 15.82
C ASP A 175 -11.36 -18.71 15.00
N ALA A 176 -11.12 -18.74 13.69
CA ALA A 176 -11.46 -19.88 12.84
C ALA A 176 -10.71 -21.16 13.28
N GLN A 177 -9.41 -21.06 13.56
CA GLN A 177 -8.60 -22.16 14.07
C GLN A 177 -9.10 -22.67 15.43
N LYS A 178 -9.40 -21.77 16.39
CA LYS A 178 -9.98 -22.16 17.68
C LYS A 178 -11.33 -22.87 17.51
N LEU A 179 -12.16 -22.44 16.55
CA LEU A 179 -13.42 -23.09 16.27
C LEU A 179 -13.22 -24.50 15.71
N GLN A 180 -12.29 -24.67 14.77
CA GLN A 180 -11.92 -25.98 14.23
C GLN A 180 -11.39 -26.92 15.32
N MET A 181 -10.50 -26.42 16.19
CA MET A 181 -9.99 -27.19 17.34
C MET A 181 -11.11 -27.67 18.27
N ARG A 182 -12.11 -26.83 18.57
CA ARG A 182 -13.25 -27.22 19.41
C ARG A 182 -14.16 -28.26 18.75
N ARG A 183 -14.22 -28.29 17.42
CA ARG A 183 -15.01 -29.26 16.64
C ARG A 183 -14.27 -30.56 16.38
N GLY A 184 -12.94 -30.57 16.48
CA GLY A 184 -12.10 -31.71 16.11
C GLY A 184 -11.87 -31.83 14.60
N ASP A 185 -12.15 -30.77 13.84
CA ASP A 185 -12.00 -30.74 12.38
C ASP A 185 -10.74 -29.97 11.96
N SER A 186 -10.26 -30.22 10.74
CA SER A 186 -9.20 -29.44 10.10
C SER A 186 -9.60 -29.10 8.67
N ASP A 187 -10.09 -27.88 8.47
CA ASP A 187 -10.57 -27.41 7.17
C ASP A 187 -9.77 -26.19 6.71
N ALA A 188 -8.77 -26.43 5.85
CA ALA A 188 -7.94 -25.37 5.30
C ALA A 188 -8.75 -24.39 4.43
N GLN A 189 -9.82 -24.84 3.77
CA GLN A 189 -10.62 -24.00 2.89
C GLN A 189 -11.42 -22.98 3.70
N ALA A 190 -11.99 -23.37 4.84
CA ALA A 190 -12.67 -22.43 5.73
C ALA A 190 -11.77 -21.28 6.22
N ILE A 191 -10.48 -21.54 6.49
CA ILE A 191 -9.51 -20.50 6.87
C ILE A 191 -9.20 -19.59 5.67
N ALA A 192 -9.07 -20.17 4.47
CA ALA A 192 -8.85 -19.42 3.24
C ALA A 192 -10.02 -18.47 2.93
N ASP A 193 -11.25 -18.95 3.10
CA ASP A 193 -12.47 -18.14 2.88
C ASP A 193 -12.54 -16.95 3.84
N VAL A 194 -12.15 -17.15 5.11
CA VAL A 194 -12.03 -16.06 6.10
C VAL A 194 -10.97 -15.05 5.67
N CYS A 195 -9.79 -15.50 5.22
CA CYS A 195 -8.75 -14.60 4.70
C CYS A 195 -9.24 -13.82 3.47
N GLU A 196 -9.91 -14.47 2.54
CA GLU A 196 -10.46 -13.84 1.34
C GLU A 196 -11.48 -12.76 1.72
N MET A 197 -12.42 -13.09 2.61
CA MET A 197 -13.44 -12.16 3.10
C MET A 197 -12.80 -10.85 3.63
N HIS A 198 -11.74 -10.94 4.42
CA HIS A 198 -11.06 -9.77 4.99
C HIS A 198 -10.16 -9.02 3.99
N THR A 199 -9.64 -9.69 2.96
CA THR A 199 -8.71 -9.10 1.96
C THR A 199 -9.40 -8.67 0.66
N ARG A 200 -10.68 -8.99 0.49
CA ARG A 200 -11.45 -8.67 -0.72
C ARG A 200 -11.48 -7.18 -1.04
N GLN A 201 -11.75 -6.34 -0.04
CA GLN A 201 -11.87 -4.89 -0.25
C GLN A 201 -10.55 -4.27 -0.71
N SER A 202 -9.44 -4.60 -0.06
CA SER A 202 -8.11 -4.09 -0.44
C SER A 202 -7.71 -4.57 -1.83
N THR A 203 -8.05 -5.81 -2.20
CA THR A 203 -7.84 -6.35 -3.54
C THR A 203 -8.62 -5.58 -4.61
N VAL A 204 -9.90 -5.29 -4.35
CA VAL A 204 -10.75 -4.49 -5.25
C VAL A 204 -10.18 -3.07 -5.41
N GLN A 205 -9.79 -2.43 -4.32
CA GLN A 205 -9.19 -1.09 -4.33
C GLN A 205 -7.88 -1.07 -5.12
N ALA A 206 -6.99 -2.03 -4.89
CA ALA A 206 -5.73 -2.15 -5.61
C ALA A 206 -5.96 -2.32 -7.13
N ARG A 207 -6.93 -3.16 -7.52
CA ARG A 207 -7.31 -3.34 -8.92
C ARG A 207 -7.85 -2.05 -9.54
N HIS A 208 -8.76 -1.38 -8.84
CA HIS A 208 -9.33 -0.10 -9.30
C HIS A 208 -8.24 0.95 -9.51
N GLN A 209 -7.32 1.05 -8.56
CA GLN A 209 -6.20 1.98 -8.66
C GLN A 209 -5.28 1.64 -9.84
N GLY A 210 -4.95 0.36 -10.05
CA GLY A 210 -4.14 -0.06 -11.20
C GLY A 210 -4.81 0.27 -12.55
N LEU A 211 -6.14 0.17 -12.63
CA LEU A 211 -6.88 0.59 -13.83
C LEU A 211 -6.81 2.10 -14.06
N LYS A 212 -6.95 2.91 -13.00
CA LYS A 212 -6.78 4.36 -13.09
C LYS A 212 -5.39 4.73 -13.60
N ASP A 213 -4.36 4.11 -13.05
CA ASP A 213 -2.97 4.36 -13.45
C ASP A 213 -2.75 4.01 -14.93
N ALA A 214 -3.27 2.88 -15.40
CA ALA A 214 -3.18 2.48 -16.80
C ALA A 214 -3.87 3.50 -17.74
N ILE A 215 -5.03 4.03 -17.35
CA ILE A 215 -5.74 5.06 -18.11
C ILE A 215 -4.93 6.36 -18.14
N MET A 216 -4.35 6.78 -17.01
CA MET A 216 -3.54 7.99 -16.93
C MET A 216 -2.26 7.89 -17.76
N ALA A 217 -1.61 6.73 -17.76
CA ALA A 217 -0.41 6.49 -18.57
C ALA A 217 -0.71 6.55 -20.08
N GLY A 218 -1.82 5.95 -20.52
CA GLY A 218 -2.20 5.92 -21.94
C GLY A 218 -2.62 7.27 -22.52
N ARG A 219 -2.93 8.28 -21.69
CA ARG A 219 -3.26 9.64 -22.15
C ARG A 219 -2.04 10.51 -22.46
N ARG A 220 -0.82 10.05 -22.15
CA ARG A 220 0.43 10.79 -22.35
C ARG A 220 1.22 10.29 -23.57
N CYS A 221 0.59 9.49 -24.43
CA CYS A 221 1.18 9.00 -25.68
C CYS A 221 0.57 9.72 -26.88
#